data_AF-A0AAD5QTC8-F1
#
_entry.id   AF-A0AAD5QTC8-F1
#
_cell.length_a   1.000
_cell.length_b   1.000
_cell.length_c   1.000
_cell.angle_alpha   90.00
_cell.angle_beta   90.00
_cell.angle_gamma   90.00
#
_symmetry.space_group_name_H-M   'P 1'
#
loop_
_entity.id
_entity.type
_entity.pdbx_description
1 polymer ?
#
loop_
_entity_poly.entity_id
_entity_poly.type
_entity_poly.pdbx_seq_one_letter_code
_entity_poly.pdbx_strand_id
1 'polypeptide(L)' 'EFKKPDIKPSYVCAATGQPARYRDPVTRLPYSTPFAFKIIRDRYYKYLKTIKGNPEVTEYMKQFE' A
#
# COMPACT_ATOMS: atom_id res chain seq x y z
N GLU A 1 5.65 -36.31 -13.20
CA GLU A 1 5.04 -34.97 -13.30
C GLU A 1 5.56 -34.08 -12.17
N PHE A 2 5.93 -32.84 -12.45
CA PHE A 2 6.45 -31.92 -11.43
C PHE A 2 5.29 -31.21 -10.72
N LYS A 3 4.97 -31.60 -9.49
CA LYS A 3 3.98 -30.90 -8.66
C LYS A 3 4.64 -29.64 -8.09
N LYS A 4 4.13 -28.45 -8.44
CA LYS A 4 4.57 -27.20 -7.82
C LYS A 4 4.25 -27.23 -6.33
N PRO A 5 5.17 -26.81 -5.45
CA PRO A 5 4.89 -26.71 -4.02
C PRO A 5 3.79 -25.69 -3.77
N ASP A 6 2.84 -26.06 -2.90
CA ASP A 6 1.75 -25.19 -2.47
C ASP A 6 2.31 -24.15 -1.47
N ILE A 7 2.77 -23.02 -2.00
CA ILE A 7 3.28 -21.92 -1.19
C ILE A 7 2.09 -21.06 -0.80
N LYS A 8 1.64 -21.22 0.45
CA LYS A 8 0.63 -20.33 1.02
C LYS A 8 1.19 -18.91 1.07
N PRO A 9 0.53 -17.92 0.45
CA PRO A 9 1.00 -16.55 0.48
C PRO A 9 0.93 -16.02 1.91
N SER A 10 2.05 -15.48 2.39
CA SER A 10 2.20 -14.99 3.77
C SER A 10 1.44 -13.68 4.02
N TYR A 11 1.14 -12.92 2.97
CA TYR A 11 0.49 -11.61 3.08
C TYR A 11 -0.64 -11.47 2.05
N VAL A 12 -1.68 -10.74 2.46
CA VAL A 12 -2.89 -10.49 1.66
C VAL A 12 -2.97 -9.01 1.32
N CYS A 13 -3.31 -8.70 0.09
CA CYS A 13 -3.43 -7.34 -0.44
C CYS A 13 -4.48 -6.54 0.33
N ALA A 14 -4.09 -5.37 0.85
CA ALA A 14 -4.98 -4.51 1.63
C ALA A 14 -6.17 -3.94 0.83
N ALA A 15 -6.05 -3.86 -0.51
CA ALA A 15 -7.11 -3.32 -1.36
C ALA A 15 -8.05 -4.40 -1.92
N THR A 16 -7.53 -5.59 -2.26
CA THR A 16 -8.28 -6.59 -3.04
C THR A 16 -8.47 -7.93 -2.33
N GLY A 17 -7.81 -8.18 -1.19
CA GLY A 17 -7.89 -9.48 -0.50
C GLY A 17 -7.16 -10.63 -1.22
N GLN A 18 -6.49 -10.35 -2.35
CA GLN A 18 -5.70 -11.35 -3.07
C GLN A 18 -4.32 -11.55 -2.44
N PRO A 19 -3.63 -12.66 -2.72
CA PRO A 19 -2.22 -12.84 -2.36
C PRO A 19 -1.36 -11.64 -2.76
N ALA A 20 -0.68 -11.03 -1.80
CA ALA A 20 0.19 -9.89 -2.07
C ALA A 20 1.58 -10.36 -2.51
N ARG A 21 2.12 -9.69 -3.52
CA ARG A 21 3.48 -9.91 -4.02
C ARG A 21 4.46 -8.85 -3.52
N TYR A 22 3.96 -7.66 -3.22
CA TYR A 22 4.77 -6.49 -2.91
C TYR A 22 4.27 -5.77 -1.65
N ARG A 23 5.10 -4.85 -1.12
CA ARG A 23 4.75 -3.94 -0.03
C ARG A 23 5.06 -2.50 -0.40
N ASP A 24 4.20 -1.60 0.01
CA ASP A 24 4.40 -0.16 -0.20
C ASP A 24 5.52 0.36 0.75
N PRO A 25 6.57 1.04 0.25
CA PRO A 25 7.67 1.52 1.11
C PRO A 25 7.25 2.53 2.18
N VAL A 26 6.17 3.29 1.98
CA VAL A 26 5.73 4.30 2.97
C VAL A 26 4.67 3.73 3.90
N THR A 27 3.57 3.20 3.38
CA THR A 27 2.49 2.68 4.24
C THR A 27 2.75 1.28 4.77
N ARG A 28 3.76 0.57 4.22
CA ARG A 28 4.05 -0.85 4.48
C ARG A 28 2.89 -1.81 4.19
N LEU A 29 1.83 -1.34 3.55
CA LEU A 29 0.69 -2.16 3.21
C LEU A 29 1.04 -3.14 2.07
N PRO A 30 0.67 -4.43 2.22
CA PRO A 30 0.82 -5.42 1.17
C PRO A 30 -0.13 -5.15 -0.01
N TYR A 31 0.36 -5.35 -1.24
CA TYR A 31 -0.44 -5.22 -2.46
C TYR A 31 -0.12 -6.28 -3.51
N SER A 32 -1.10 -6.61 -4.35
CA SER A 32 -0.99 -7.63 -5.40
C SER A 32 -0.64 -7.05 -6.78
N THR A 33 -1.18 -5.87 -7.12
CA THR A 33 -1.06 -5.26 -8.46
C THR A 33 -0.70 -3.77 -8.39
N PRO A 34 -0.16 -3.18 -9.47
CA PRO A 34 0.10 -1.74 -9.55
C PRO A 34 -1.18 -0.89 -9.39
N PHE A 35 -2.34 -1.41 -9.81
CA PHE A 35 -3.62 -0.74 -9.60
C PHE A 35 -4.00 -0.70 -8.12
N ALA A 36 -3.82 -1.81 -7.39
CA ALA A 36 -4.01 -1.83 -5.94
C ALA A 36 -3.08 -0.85 -5.21
N PHE A 37 -1.83 -0.71 -5.68
CA PHE A 37 -0.89 0.28 -5.16
C PHE A 37 -1.43 1.73 -5.32
N LYS A 38 -1.96 2.07 -6.50
CA LYS A 38 -2.58 3.39 -6.72
C LYS A 38 -3.74 3.67 -5.76
N ILE A 39 -4.62 2.69 -5.54
CA ILE A 39 -5.75 2.82 -4.60
C ILE A 39 -5.25 3.06 -3.17
N ILE A 40 -4.26 2.29 -2.73
CA ILE A 40 -3.67 2.42 -1.39
C ILE A 40 -3.09 3.83 -1.21
N ARG A 41 -2.33 4.33 -2.19
CA ARG A 41 -1.75 5.66 -2.13
C ARG A 41 -2.77 6.78 -2.20
N ASP A 42 -3.78 6.69 -3.06
CA ASP A 42 -4.86 7.68 -3.12
C ASP A 42 -5.58 7.82 -1.76
N ARG A 43 -5.91 6.69 -1.12
CA ARG A 43 -6.51 6.68 0.22
C ARG A 43 -5.57 7.27 1.27
N TYR A 44 -4.29 6.94 1.20
CA TYR A 44 -3.28 7.49 2.10
C TYR A 44 -3.15 9.01 1.97
N TYR A 45 -3.12 9.55 0.74
CA TYR A 45 -3.12 11.00 0.52
C TYR A 45 -4.37 11.67 1.09
N LYS A 46 -5.56 11.08 0.87
CA LYS A 46 -6.81 11.58 1.46
C LYS A 46 -6.75 11.59 2.99
N TYR A 47 -6.22 10.53 3.59
CA TYR A 47 -6.01 10.45 5.03
C TYR A 47 -5.06 11.54 5.54
N LEU A 48 -3.92 11.76 4.89
CA LEU A 48 -2.97 12.79 5.31
C LEU A 48 -3.57 14.20 5.28
N LYS A 49 -4.45 14.51 4.31
CA LYS A 49 -5.20 15.79 4.27
C LYS A 49 -6.12 15.99 5.47
N THR A 50 -6.56 14.92 6.14
CA THR A 50 -7.40 15.02 7.33
C THR A 50 -6.59 15.35 8.60
N ILE A 51 -5.29 15.04 8.61
CA ILE A 51 -4.41 15.31 9.75
C ILE A 51 -4.00 16.78 9.71
N LYS A 52 -4.64 17.60 10.54
CA LYS A 52 -4.26 19.02 10.73
C LYS A 52 -3.34 19.16 11.94
N GLY A 53 -2.30 19.99 11.80
CA GLY A 53 -1.41 20.35 12.91
C GLY A 53 -0.18 19.45 13.11
N ASN A 54 0.06 18.48 12.22
CA ASN A 54 1.32 17.75 12.21
C ASN A 54 2.31 18.39 11.20
N PRO A 55 3.45 18.95 11.65
CA PRO A 55 4.44 19.57 10.77
C PRO A 55 5.07 18.58 9.80
N GLU A 56 5.32 17.33 10.20
CA GLU A 56 5.91 16.29 9.35
C GLU A 56 5.00 15.93 8.17
N VAL A 57 3.69 15.84 8.42
CA VAL A 57 2.70 15.56 7.38
C VAL A 57 2.62 16.73 6.40
N THR A 58 2.72 17.96 6.91
CA THR A 58 2.69 19.17 6.08
C THR A 58 3.91 19.24 5.16
N GLU A 59 5.09 18.94 5.69
CA GLU A 59 6.33 18.87 4.91
C GLU A 59 6.29 17.75 3.87
N TYR A 60 5.80 16.56 4.25
CA TYR A 60 5.62 15.45 3.32
C TYR A 60 4.64 15.80 2.18
N MET A 61 3.50 16.46 2.47
CA MET A 61 2.54 16.89 1.44
C MET A 61 3.17 17.89 0.46
N LYS A 62 4.00 18.82 0.95
CA LYS A 62 4.67 19.85 0.13
C LYS A 62 5.60 19.25 -0.95
N GLN A 63 6.12 18.05 -0.74
CA GLN A 63 6.97 17.38 -1.72
C GLN A 63 6.23 16.98 -3.01
N PHE A 64 4.90 16.87 -2.97
CA PHE A 64 4.07 16.41 -4.10
C PHE A 64 3.25 17.54 -4.75
N GLU A 65 3.45 18.77 -4.30
CA GLU A 65 2.83 20.00 -4.80
C GLU A 65 3.78 20.71 -5.78
#